data_AF-A0A2V8NZJ6-F1
#
_entry.id   AF-A0A2V8NZJ6-F1
#
_cell.length_a   1.000
_cell.length_b   1.000
_cell.length_c   1.000
_cell.angle_alpha   90.00
_cell.angle_beta   90.00
_cell.angle_gamma   90.00
#
_symmetry.space_group_name_H-M   'P 1'
#
loop_
_entity.id
_entity.type
_entity.pdbx_description
1 polymer ?
#
loop_
_entity_poly.entity_id
_entity_poly.type
_entity_poly.pdbx_seq_one_letter_code
_entity_poly.pdbx_strand_id
1 'polypeptide(L)'
;MNRREFLTVLGGATALPAVSVINVHPAFAASETTSLYIKGLVMLDFENPEVLRLGFPKAPGHKATLSIVPQNGSRRTLTIKGRGAVEAPASAPGSPRIFVPELVRMREFYGNSVKSRVDQCPSVISIPSAVIRSVTTEQVSKARYTFVRGDNGQEVDTFRPRQIADTIRIDLSSAGTLKLDDGKINIPLDTARELRVEYSPERPDSVDPYADHFNHYFAYVERPAALDFDVVPRKLGAGSAPSPNVGHRFMMTDNIAFCYVIAVP
;
A
#
# COMPACT_ATOMS: atom_id res chain seq x y z
N MET A 1 4.67 -35.01 33.61
CA MET A 1 3.90 -35.09 34.88
C MET A 1 4.55 -34.11 35.86
N ASN A 2 3.93 -33.20 36.62
CA ASN A 2 2.62 -32.50 36.65
C ASN A 2 2.94 -31.09 37.22
N ARG A 3 2.25 -29.96 36.97
CA ARG A 3 0.96 -29.59 36.35
C ARG A 3 -0.34 -29.74 37.17
N ARG A 4 -0.27 -29.62 38.51
CA ARG A 4 -1.32 -29.17 39.43
C ARG A 4 -0.66 -28.71 40.75
N GLU A 5 -1.40 -27.99 41.59
CA GLU A 5 -1.01 -27.53 42.94
C GLU A 5 0.09 -26.45 43.01
N PHE A 6 -0.33 -25.17 42.93
CA PHE A 6 0.23 -24.09 43.76
C PHE A 6 -0.79 -22.93 43.88
N LEU A 7 -1.92 -23.24 44.52
CA LEU A 7 -2.94 -22.27 44.95
C LEU A 7 -3.61 -22.80 46.23
N THR A 8 -3.11 -22.42 47.40
CA THR A 8 -3.87 -22.46 48.68
C THR A 8 -3.14 -21.73 49.81
N VAL A 9 -3.93 -21.41 50.87
CA VAL A 9 -3.59 -20.67 52.12
C VAL A 9 -3.49 -19.15 51.89
N LEU A 10 -4.27 -18.25 52.51
CA LEU A 10 -5.50 -18.27 53.33
C LEU A 10 -6.22 -16.90 53.15
N GLY A 11 -7.50 -16.67 53.46
CA GLY A 11 -8.59 -17.57 53.87
C GLY A 11 -9.92 -16.82 54.14
N GLY A 12 -11.05 -17.54 54.02
CA GLY A 12 -12.32 -17.34 54.73
C GLY A 12 -13.06 -15.99 54.73
N ALA A 13 -14.06 -15.83 53.84
CA ALA A 13 -15.41 -15.35 54.18
C ALA A 13 -16.41 -15.75 53.07
N THR A 14 -17.68 -15.98 53.43
CA THR A 14 -18.71 -16.52 52.52
C THR A 14 -19.57 -15.47 51.83
N ALA A 15 -20.07 -15.83 50.63
CA ALA A 15 -21.36 -15.46 50.01
C ALA A 15 -21.33 -14.63 48.69
N LEU A 16 -21.90 -15.29 47.66
CA LEU A 16 -22.53 -14.79 46.43
C LEU A 16 -21.64 -14.13 45.32
N PRO A 17 -21.91 -14.43 44.03
CA PRO A 17 -21.09 -13.96 42.92
C PRO A 17 -21.51 -12.54 42.50
N ALA A 18 -20.97 -11.53 43.17
CA ALA A 18 -20.77 -10.25 42.49
C ALA A 18 -19.74 -10.50 41.38
N VAL A 19 -20.17 -10.48 40.11
CA VAL A 19 -19.25 -10.42 38.97
C VAL A 19 -18.58 -9.04 39.04
N SER A 20 -17.47 -8.99 39.76
CA SER A 20 -16.55 -7.87 39.73
C SER A 20 -15.97 -7.81 38.33
N VAL A 21 -16.63 -7.02 37.48
CA VAL A 21 -16.09 -6.58 36.20
C VAL A 21 -14.75 -5.94 36.53
N ILE A 22 -13.66 -6.65 36.22
CA ILE A 22 -12.33 -6.08 36.26
C ILE A 22 -12.36 -4.98 35.22
N ASN A 23 -12.48 -3.74 35.66
CA ASN A 23 -12.28 -2.57 34.84
C ASN A 23 -10.82 -2.60 34.40
N VAL A 24 -10.58 -3.22 33.24
CA VAL A 24 -9.31 -3.15 32.54
C VAL A 24 -9.06 -1.68 32.29
N HIS A 25 -8.03 -1.12 32.93
CA HIS A 25 -7.64 0.26 32.75
C HIS A 25 -7.50 0.54 31.24
N PRO A 26 -8.07 1.62 30.70
CA PRO A 26 -8.07 1.90 29.25
C PRO A 26 -6.66 2.15 28.66
N ALA A 27 -5.62 2.11 29.48
CA ALA A 27 -4.21 2.14 29.07
C ALA A 27 -3.77 0.92 28.21
N PHE A 28 -4.55 -0.17 28.21
CA PHE A 28 -4.30 -1.36 27.39
C PHE A 28 -5.52 -1.81 26.57
N ALA A 29 -6.38 -0.86 26.16
CA ALA A 29 -7.30 -1.13 25.07
C ALA A 29 -6.45 -1.39 23.81
N ALA A 30 -6.31 -2.66 23.43
CA ALA A 30 -5.66 -3.03 22.17
C ALA A 30 -6.37 -2.27 21.04
N SER A 31 -5.62 -1.51 20.24
CA SER A 31 -6.20 -0.77 19.13
C SER A 31 -6.98 -1.75 18.25
N GLU A 32 -8.28 -1.54 18.07
CA GLU A 32 -9.09 -2.38 17.16
C GLU A 32 -8.69 -2.19 15.68
N THR A 33 -7.71 -1.30 15.43
CA THR A 33 -7.25 -0.87 14.13
C THR A 33 -5.73 -0.99 14.06
N THR A 34 -5.23 -1.61 13.00
CA THR A 34 -3.80 -1.68 12.66
C THR A 34 -3.59 -0.91 11.36
N SER A 35 -2.83 0.17 11.40
CA SER A 35 -2.59 1.02 10.22
C SER A 35 -1.48 0.42 9.34
N LEU A 36 -1.80 0.20 8.07
CA LEU A 36 -0.90 -0.21 7.00
C LEU A 36 -0.59 1.01 6.12
N TYR A 37 0.64 1.50 6.20
CA TYR A 37 1.15 2.55 5.32
C TYR A 37 1.75 1.93 4.06
N ILE A 38 1.45 2.50 2.89
CA ILE A 38 1.92 2.03 1.59
C ILE A 38 2.63 3.19 0.90
N LYS A 39 3.86 2.93 0.45
CA LYS A 39 4.75 3.90 -0.17
C LYS A 39 5.55 3.26 -1.30
N GLY A 40 5.88 4.02 -2.34
CA GLY A 40 6.65 3.52 -3.47
C GLY A 40 5.78 3.16 -4.68
N LEU A 41 6.37 2.43 -5.63
CA LEU A 41 5.85 2.17 -6.98
C LEU A 41 4.69 1.15 -7.00
N VAL A 42 3.66 1.36 -6.17
CA VAL A 42 2.63 0.36 -5.87
C VAL A 42 1.39 0.59 -6.73
N MET A 43 0.79 -0.50 -7.21
CA MET A 43 -0.52 -0.49 -7.86
C MET A 43 -1.60 -0.86 -6.86
N LEU A 44 -2.69 -0.11 -6.85
CA LEU A 44 -3.93 -0.43 -6.15
C LEU A 44 -4.97 -0.87 -7.16
N ASP A 45 -5.52 -2.06 -6.93
CA ASP A 45 -6.64 -2.59 -7.68
C ASP A 45 -7.95 -2.32 -6.94
N PHE A 46 -8.84 -1.54 -7.53
CA PHE A 46 -10.19 -1.28 -7.00
C PHE A 46 -11.30 -1.94 -7.83
N GLU A 47 -10.96 -2.73 -8.86
CA GLU A 47 -11.93 -3.36 -9.77
C GLU A 47 -12.86 -4.35 -9.04
N ASN A 48 -12.33 -5.04 -8.02
CA ASN A 48 -13.11 -5.97 -7.20
C ASN A 48 -13.61 -5.30 -5.90
N PRO A 49 -14.94 -5.15 -5.69
CA PRO A 49 -15.49 -4.54 -4.48
C PRO A 49 -15.23 -5.36 -3.20
N GLU A 50 -14.92 -6.65 -3.31
CA GLU A 50 -14.66 -7.56 -2.19
C GLU A 50 -13.20 -7.57 -1.73
N VAL A 51 -12.25 -7.11 -2.56
CA VAL A 51 -10.81 -7.16 -2.25
C VAL A 51 -10.03 -6.03 -2.91
N LEU A 52 -9.32 -5.27 -2.09
CA LEU A 52 -8.27 -4.34 -2.54
C LEU A 52 -6.97 -5.12 -2.73
N ARG A 53 -6.34 -5.04 -3.92
CA ARG A 53 -5.03 -5.66 -4.16
C ARG A 53 -3.92 -4.62 -4.24
N LEU A 54 -2.79 -4.92 -3.60
CA LEU A 54 -1.54 -4.16 -3.67
C LEU A 54 -0.59 -4.91 -4.60
N GLY A 55 -0.38 -4.42 -5.82
CA GLY A 55 0.58 -4.96 -6.78
C GLY A 55 1.95 -4.30 -6.67
N PHE A 56 3.01 -5.10 -6.76
CA PHE A 56 4.39 -4.65 -6.86
C PHE A 56 4.93 -4.97 -8.27
N PRO A 57 4.87 -4.02 -9.23
CA PRO A 57 5.31 -4.20 -10.62
C PRO A 57 6.77 -4.63 -10.71
N LYS A 58 7.19 -5.31 -11.78
CA LYS A 58 8.61 -5.66 -11.98
C LYS A 58 9.47 -4.46 -12.37
N ALA A 59 9.97 -3.70 -11.40
CA ALA A 59 10.91 -2.59 -11.61
C ALA A 59 12.37 -2.98 -11.29
N PRO A 60 13.37 -2.64 -12.13
CA PRO A 60 14.79 -2.84 -11.82
C PRO A 60 15.20 -2.13 -10.53
N GLY A 61 16.08 -2.76 -9.75
CA GLY A 61 16.61 -2.22 -8.50
C GLY A 61 15.59 -2.05 -7.37
N HIS A 62 14.30 -2.37 -7.57
CA HIS A 62 13.26 -2.23 -6.55
C HIS A 62 13.03 -3.54 -5.80
N LYS A 63 12.77 -3.45 -4.49
CA LYS A 63 12.34 -4.59 -3.66
C LYS A 63 11.19 -4.19 -2.76
N ALA A 64 10.15 -5.04 -2.74
CA ALA A 64 9.00 -4.84 -1.86
C ALA A 64 9.39 -5.25 -0.45
N THR A 65 9.25 -4.34 0.50
CA THR A 65 9.58 -4.60 1.91
C THR A 65 8.41 -4.30 2.81
N LEU A 66 8.24 -5.12 3.84
CA LEU A 66 7.32 -4.87 4.94
C LEU A 66 8.14 -4.58 6.20
N SER A 67 8.01 -3.38 6.74
CA SER A 67 8.40 -3.07 8.11
C SER A 67 7.23 -3.28 9.07
N ILE A 68 7.46 -4.10 10.10
CA ILE A 68 6.53 -4.34 11.19
C ILE A 68 7.03 -3.54 12.39
N VAL A 69 6.22 -2.60 12.88
CA VAL A 69 6.46 -1.95 14.17
C VAL A 69 5.54 -2.62 15.18
N PRO A 70 6.07 -3.48 16.07
CA PRO A 70 5.23 -4.17 17.05
C PRO A 70 4.69 -3.20 18.10
N GLN A 71 3.64 -3.60 18.82
CA GLN A 71 3.20 -2.87 20.01
C GLN A 71 4.31 -2.81 21.08
N ASN A 72 5.10 -3.88 21.21
CA ASN A 72 6.24 -3.99 22.12
C ASN A 72 7.46 -4.59 21.40
N GLY A 73 8.64 -3.97 21.57
CA GLY A 73 9.91 -4.47 21.01
C GLY A 73 10.44 -3.70 19.80
N SER A 74 11.41 -4.28 19.09
CA SER A 74 12.09 -3.65 17.96
C SER A 74 11.36 -3.81 16.62
N ARG A 75 11.45 -2.78 15.77
CA ARG A 75 11.00 -2.84 14.36
C ARG A 75 11.71 -3.98 13.64
N ARG A 76 10.96 -4.76 12.86
CA ARG A 76 11.47 -5.83 11.99
C ARG A 76 11.17 -5.48 10.54
N THR A 77 12.07 -5.83 9.63
CA THR A 77 11.87 -5.62 8.19
C THR A 77 11.99 -6.96 7.46
N LEU A 78 11.03 -7.23 6.58
CA LEU A 78 10.94 -8.44 5.76
C LEU A 78 10.91 -8.04 4.28
N THR A 79 11.41 -8.89 3.39
CA THR A 79 11.12 -8.78 1.96
C THR A 79 9.78 -9.44 1.68
N ILE A 80 8.92 -8.80 0.89
CA ILE A 80 7.66 -9.36 0.40
C ILE A 80 7.98 -10.14 -0.89
N LYS A 81 7.57 -11.41 -0.97
CA LYS A 81 7.70 -12.24 -2.17
C LYS A 81 6.41 -13.00 -2.45
N GLY A 82 6.14 -13.28 -3.72
CA GLY A 82 4.98 -14.08 -4.12
C GLY A 82 3.66 -13.46 -3.66
N ARG A 83 2.71 -14.29 -3.23
CA ARG A 83 1.38 -13.83 -2.81
C ARG A 83 1.31 -13.67 -1.29
N GLY A 84 0.68 -12.58 -0.88
CA GLY A 84 0.24 -12.32 0.48
C GLY A 84 -1.26 -12.05 0.53
N ALA A 85 -1.87 -12.28 1.69
CA ALA A 85 -3.28 -12.03 1.94
C ALA A 85 -3.51 -11.62 3.39
N VAL A 86 -4.45 -10.71 3.64
CA VAL A 86 -5.00 -10.50 4.98
C VAL A 86 -6.17 -11.45 5.18
N GLU A 87 -6.07 -12.35 6.16
CA GLU A 87 -7.19 -13.16 6.63
C GLU A 87 -7.72 -12.60 7.93
N ALA A 88 -9.04 -12.50 8.08
CA ALA A 88 -9.68 -12.14 9.35
C ALA A 88 -11.01 -12.89 9.48
N PRO A 89 -11.54 -13.09 10.71
CA PRO A 89 -12.93 -13.49 10.87
C PRO A 89 -13.83 -12.44 10.21
N ALA A 90 -14.95 -12.92 9.64
CA ALA A 90 -15.89 -12.06 8.93
C ALA A 90 -16.38 -10.92 9.82
N SER A 91 -15.86 -9.72 9.57
CA SER A 91 -16.37 -8.49 10.15
C SER A 91 -17.75 -8.22 9.53
N ALA A 92 -18.66 -7.62 10.29
CA ALA A 92 -19.95 -7.21 9.73
C ALA A 92 -19.73 -6.32 8.49
N PRO A 93 -20.54 -6.46 7.43
CA PRO A 93 -20.32 -5.76 6.17
C PRO A 93 -20.47 -4.25 6.32
N GLY A 94 -19.35 -3.58 6.55
CA GLY A 94 -19.22 -2.13 6.43
C GLY A 94 -18.59 -1.79 5.08
N SER A 95 -19.17 -0.86 4.34
CA SER A 95 -18.52 -0.31 3.15
C SER A 95 -17.28 0.49 3.59
N PRO A 96 -16.05 0.14 3.14
CA PRO A 96 -14.85 0.84 3.56
C PRO A 96 -14.89 2.31 3.14
N ARG A 97 -14.47 3.22 4.02
CA ARG A 97 -14.38 4.64 3.69
C ARG A 97 -13.12 4.91 2.87
N ILE A 98 -13.26 4.86 1.54
CA ILE A 98 -12.16 5.13 0.60
C ILE A 98 -12.20 6.61 0.22
N PHE A 99 -11.19 7.37 0.64
CA PHE A 99 -11.00 8.78 0.28
C PHE A 99 -9.54 9.02 -0.12
N VAL A 100 -9.27 8.81 -1.41
CA VAL A 100 -7.93 9.03 -2.00
C VAL A 100 -8.05 9.88 -3.28
N PRO A 101 -8.16 11.22 -3.14
CA PRO A 101 -8.22 12.14 -4.28
C PRO A 101 -6.92 12.18 -5.10
N GLU A 102 -5.76 11.97 -4.47
CA GLU A 102 -4.43 12.24 -5.05
C GLU A 102 -3.78 11.03 -5.75
N LEU A 103 -4.57 10.02 -6.14
CA LEU A 103 -4.05 8.90 -6.92
C LEU A 103 -4.06 9.19 -8.41
N VAL A 104 -2.99 8.80 -9.11
CA VAL A 104 -3.03 8.64 -10.56
C VAL A 104 -3.96 7.49 -10.88
N ARG A 105 -5.04 7.74 -11.64
CA ARG A 105 -6.00 6.69 -12.01
C ARG A 105 -5.92 6.40 -13.49
N MET A 106 -5.64 5.16 -13.84
CA MET A 106 -5.45 4.77 -15.25
C MET A 106 -6.67 5.06 -16.15
N ARG A 107 -7.90 5.07 -15.59
CA ARG A 107 -9.12 5.49 -16.31
C ARG A 107 -9.13 6.96 -16.76
N GLU A 108 -8.39 7.84 -16.11
CA GLU A 108 -8.35 9.27 -16.47
C GLU A 108 -7.44 9.51 -17.70
N PHE A 109 -6.62 8.50 -18.07
CA PHE A 109 -5.87 8.44 -19.32
C PHE A 109 -6.56 7.57 -20.40
N TYR A 110 -7.07 6.40 -20.01
CA TYR A 110 -7.49 5.34 -20.95
C TYR A 110 -9.01 5.06 -20.96
N GLY A 111 -9.80 5.85 -20.23
CA GLY A 111 -11.24 5.67 -20.08
C GLY A 111 -11.64 4.47 -19.23
N ASN A 112 -12.95 4.20 -19.16
CA ASN A 112 -13.52 3.13 -18.32
C ASN A 112 -13.32 1.71 -18.85
N SER A 113 -12.67 1.54 -20.02
CA SER A 113 -12.43 0.24 -20.65
C SER A 113 -11.01 -0.30 -20.38
N VAL A 114 -10.25 0.39 -19.53
CA VAL A 114 -8.99 -0.13 -18.97
C VAL A 114 -9.30 -1.25 -17.97
N LYS A 115 -8.47 -2.30 -17.92
CA LYS A 115 -8.61 -3.39 -16.92
C LYS A 115 -7.35 -3.61 -16.10
N SER A 116 -7.53 -4.12 -14.90
CA SER A 116 -6.47 -4.47 -13.97
C SER A 116 -5.83 -5.82 -14.30
N ARG A 117 -4.48 -5.87 -14.28
CA ARG A 117 -3.69 -7.10 -14.23
C ARG A 117 -2.74 -7.10 -13.03
N VAL A 118 -3.18 -6.46 -11.94
CA VAL A 118 -2.42 -6.34 -10.68
C VAL A 118 -2.10 -7.71 -10.08
N ASP A 119 -2.94 -8.71 -10.29
CA ASP A 119 -2.74 -10.10 -9.89
C ASP A 119 -1.55 -10.81 -10.59
N GLN A 120 -1.07 -10.25 -11.71
CA GLN A 120 0.08 -10.72 -12.49
C GLN A 120 1.41 -10.07 -12.03
N CYS A 121 1.38 -9.15 -11.07
CA CYS A 121 2.60 -8.60 -10.47
C CYS A 121 3.46 -9.71 -9.81
N PRO A 122 4.81 -9.64 -9.86
CA PRO A 122 5.70 -10.60 -9.20
C PRO A 122 5.47 -10.76 -7.70
N SER A 123 4.86 -9.76 -7.05
CA SER A 123 4.34 -9.89 -5.70
C SER A 123 3.04 -9.11 -5.57
N VAL A 124 2.10 -9.64 -4.77
CA VAL A 124 0.76 -9.08 -4.57
C VAL A 124 0.33 -9.30 -3.13
N ILE A 125 -0.25 -8.29 -2.47
CA ILE A 125 -0.97 -8.45 -1.20
C ILE A 125 -2.47 -8.21 -1.45
N SER A 126 -3.31 -9.20 -1.13
CA SER A 126 -4.77 -9.09 -1.21
C SER A 126 -5.37 -8.76 0.15
N ILE A 127 -6.23 -7.72 0.23
CA ILE A 127 -6.85 -7.25 1.47
C ILE A 127 -8.37 -7.27 1.28
N PRO A 128 -9.12 -8.16 1.97
CA PRO A 128 -10.58 -8.19 1.87
C PRO A 128 -11.21 -6.86 2.30
N SER A 129 -12.14 -6.32 1.51
CA SER A 129 -12.79 -5.04 1.81
C SER A 129 -13.48 -5.01 3.17
N ALA A 130 -13.98 -6.15 3.64
CA ALA A 130 -14.61 -6.29 4.96
C ALA A 130 -13.67 -5.94 6.13
N VAL A 131 -12.34 -6.10 5.98
CA VAL A 131 -11.37 -5.77 7.03
C VAL A 131 -10.87 -4.33 6.97
N ILE A 132 -11.21 -3.59 5.92
CA ILE A 132 -10.76 -2.21 5.70
C ILE A 132 -11.75 -1.25 6.38
N ARG A 133 -11.29 -0.49 7.38
CA ARG A 133 -12.08 0.59 7.99
C ARG A 133 -12.02 1.86 7.16
N SER A 134 -10.83 2.23 6.69
CA SER A 134 -10.60 3.40 5.84
C SER A 134 -9.37 3.26 4.94
N VAL A 135 -9.39 3.97 3.81
CA VAL A 135 -8.23 4.20 2.93
C VAL A 135 -8.10 5.71 2.71
N THR A 136 -6.97 6.29 3.09
CA THR A 136 -6.73 7.75 3.05
C THR A 136 -5.33 8.09 2.55
N THR A 137 -5.17 9.29 2.00
CA THR A 137 -3.86 9.87 1.71
C THR A 137 -3.22 10.37 3.02
N GLU A 138 -2.04 9.86 3.38
CA GLU A 138 -1.27 10.28 4.56
C GLU A 138 -0.23 11.35 4.19
N GLN A 139 0.43 11.19 3.03
CA GLN A 139 1.41 12.15 2.50
C GLN A 139 1.18 12.36 1.01
N VAL A 140 1.30 13.62 0.59
CA VAL A 140 1.31 14.03 -0.81
C VAL A 140 2.67 14.64 -1.16
N SER A 141 3.09 14.45 -2.40
CA SER A 141 4.34 15.04 -2.86
C SER A 141 4.31 16.55 -2.94
N LYS A 142 5.49 17.13 -2.72
CA LYS A 142 5.81 18.53 -2.97
C LYS A 142 6.05 18.81 -4.45
N ALA A 143 6.44 17.80 -5.22
CA ALA A 143 6.62 17.91 -6.67
C ALA A 143 5.26 17.85 -7.38
N ARG A 144 5.11 18.70 -8.40
CA ARG A 144 3.91 18.74 -9.24
C ARG A 144 4.24 18.11 -10.58
N TYR A 145 3.34 17.29 -11.10
CA TYR A 145 3.49 16.65 -12.41
C TYR A 145 2.32 17.02 -13.31
N THR A 146 2.60 17.05 -14.61
CA THR A 146 1.59 16.84 -15.65
C THR A 146 1.94 15.54 -16.39
N PHE A 147 1.11 15.12 -17.32
CA PHE A 147 1.28 13.88 -18.08
C PHE A 147 1.29 14.20 -19.57
N VAL A 148 2.18 13.56 -20.31
CA VAL A 148 2.25 13.67 -21.78
C VAL A 148 2.13 12.29 -22.41
N ARG A 149 1.62 12.20 -23.63
CA ARG A 149 1.68 10.95 -24.40
C ARG A 149 3.12 10.70 -24.85
N GLY A 150 3.61 9.48 -24.68
CA GLY A 150 4.97 9.08 -25.06
C GLY A 150 5.17 8.96 -26.58
N ASP A 151 4.09 8.86 -27.36
CA ASP A 151 4.13 8.70 -28.82
C ASP A 151 4.24 10.04 -29.58
N ASN A 152 3.61 11.11 -29.08
CA ASN A 152 3.55 12.39 -29.76
C ASN A 152 3.85 13.62 -28.88
N GLY A 153 4.11 13.44 -27.57
CA GLY A 153 4.45 14.51 -26.64
C GLY A 153 3.32 15.46 -26.25
N GLN A 154 2.08 15.24 -26.72
CA GLN A 154 0.92 16.06 -26.36
C GLN A 154 0.58 15.89 -24.88
N GLU A 155 0.18 16.97 -24.22
CA GLU A 155 -0.25 16.95 -22.83
C GLU A 155 -1.62 16.27 -22.68
N VAL A 156 -1.79 15.47 -21.63
CA VAL A 156 -3.02 14.74 -21.33
C VAL A 156 -3.90 15.61 -20.44
N ASP A 157 -4.66 16.48 -21.08
CA ASP A 157 -5.46 17.52 -20.42
C ASP A 157 -6.59 16.97 -19.51
N THR A 158 -6.98 15.72 -19.70
CA THR A 158 -8.03 15.04 -18.92
C THR A 158 -7.62 14.77 -17.47
N PHE A 159 -6.32 14.77 -17.16
CA PHE A 159 -5.82 14.49 -15.81
C PHE A 159 -4.71 15.45 -15.37
N ARG A 160 -5.02 16.31 -14.39
CA ARG A 160 -4.08 17.30 -13.82
C ARG A 160 -4.08 17.22 -12.29
N PRO A 161 -3.47 16.18 -11.68
CA PRO A 161 -3.38 16.07 -10.23
C PRO A 161 -2.51 17.22 -9.71
N ARG A 162 -3.04 18.00 -8.78
CA ARG A 162 -2.30 19.14 -8.21
C ARG A 162 -1.14 18.67 -7.33
N GLN A 163 -1.34 17.54 -6.67
CA GLN A 163 -0.40 16.80 -5.83
C GLN A 163 -0.74 15.31 -6.01
N ILE A 164 0.24 14.42 -5.85
CA ILE A 164 0.06 12.96 -5.98
C ILE A 164 0.43 12.31 -4.63
N ALA A 165 -0.27 11.25 -4.24
CA ALA A 165 -0.03 10.53 -2.99
C ALA A 165 1.36 9.86 -2.95
N ASP A 166 2.21 10.32 -2.04
CA ASP A 166 3.50 9.70 -1.67
C ASP A 166 3.29 8.53 -0.70
N THR A 167 2.25 8.59 0.12
CA THR A 167 1.93 7.54 1.09
C THR A 167 0.43 7.47 1.32
N ILE A 168 -0.11 6.26 1.19
CA ILE A 168 -1.48 5.92 1.55
C ILE A 168 -1.46 5.23 2.91
N ARG A 169 -2.49 5.48 3.71
CA ARG A 169 -2.79 4.75 4.92
C ARG A 169 -4.06 3.93 4.71
N ILE A 170 -3.97 2.63 4.98
CA ILE A 170 -5.11 1.71 5.08
C ILE A 170 -5.26 1.34 6.56
N ASP A 171 -6.39 1.68 7.15
CA ASP A 171 -6.72 1.26 8.51
C ASP A 171 -7.44 -0.09 8.45
N LEU A 172 -6.77 -1.15 8.93
CA LEU A 172 -7.27 -2.52 8.95
C LEU A 172 -7.87 -2.85 10.31
N SER A 173 -8.89 -3.72 10.36
CA SER A 173 -9.30 -4.37 11.61
C SER A 173 -8.13 -5.18 12.19
N SER A 174 -7.81 -4.97 13.47
CA SER A 174 -6.69 -5.67 14.11
C SER A 174 -6.97 -7.16 14.40
N ALA A 175 -8.21 -7.62 14.24
CA ALA A 175 -8.62 -9.01 14.42
C ALA A 175 -8.12 -9.98 13.32
N GLY A 176 -7.26 -9.53 12.40
CA GLY A 176 -6.74 -10.33 11.28
C GLY A 176 -5.30 -10.82 11.43
N THR A 177 -4.84 -11.58 10.44
CA THR A 177 -3.46 -12.00 10.23
C THR A 177 -3.05 -11.66 8.80
N LEU A 178 -1.96 -10.91 8.64
CA LEU A 178 -1.30 -10.75 7.35
C LEU A 178 -0.42 -11.97 7.08
N LYS A 179 -0.74 -12.71 6.02
CA LYS A 179 0.07 -13.79 5.47
C LYS A 179 0.93 -13.27 4.32
N LEU A 180 2.19 -13.65 4.29
CA LEU A 180 3.14 -13.37 3.20
C LEU A 180 3.85 -14.65 2.74
N ASP A 181 4.56 -14.57 1.62
CA ASP A 181 5.37 -15.64 1.03
C ASP A 181 4.58 -16.94 0.85
N ASP A 182 3.37 -16.82 0.30
CA ASP A 182 2.39 -17.90 0.06
C ASP A 182 1.97 -18.62 1.36
N GLY A 183 1.87 -17.87 2.46
CA GLY A 183 1.41 -18.36 3.77
C GLY A 183 2.52 -18.83 4.72
N LYS A 184 3.79 -18.77 4.30
CA LYS A 184 4.95 -19.17 5.13
C LYS A 184 5.20 -18.20 6.28
N ILE A 185 4.90 -16.92 6.07
CA ILE A 185 5.04 -15.86 7.08
C ILE A 185 3.63 -15.47 7.53
N ASN A 186 3.39 -15.47 8.84
CA ASN A 186 2.10 -15.14 9.45
C ASN A 186 2.32 -14.05 10.50
N ILE A 187 1.64 -12.91 10.35
CA ILE A 187 1.80 -11.71 11.17
C ILE A 187 0.42 -11.33 11.74
N PRO A 188 0.11 -11.67 13.00
CA PRO A 188 -1.12 -11.24 13.67
C PRO A 188 -1.17 -9.71 13.75
N LEU A 189 -2.25 -9.10 13.26
CA LEU A 189 -2.37 -7.64 13.13
C LEU A 189 -2.49 -6.95 14.49
N ASP A 190 -3.09 -7.62 15.48
CA ASP A 190 -3.17 -7.21 16.88
C ASP A 190 -1.79 -7.05 17.56
N THR A 191 -0.76 -7.76 17.12
CA THR A 191 0.61 -7.60 17.64
C THR A 191 1.36 -6.40 17.05
N ALA A 192 0.87 -5.85 15.93
CA ALA A 192 1.49 -4.72 15.23
C ALA A 192 0.83 -3.39 15.63
N ARG A 193 1.63 -2.39 15.97
CA ARG A 193 1.17 -1.00 16.09
C ARG A 193 0.92 -0.37 14.71
N GLU A 194 1.86 -0.62 13.79
CA GLU A 194 1.77 -0.19 12.40
C GLU A 194 2.56 -1.13 11.49
N LEU A 195 2.11 -1.23 10.25
CA LEU A 195 2.76 -1.92 9.15
C LEU A 195 3.16 -0.87 8.12
N ARG A 196 4.37 -0.96 7.55
CA ARG A 196 4.82 -0.06 6.49
C ARG A 196 5.35 -0.87 5.32
N VAL A 197 4.62 -0.84 4.21
CA VAL A 197 5.01 -1.38 2.91
C VAL A 197 5.75 -0.29 2.15
N GLU A 198 6.97 -0.60 1.71
CA GLU A 198 7.78 0.28 0.88
C GLU A 198 8.29 -0.45 -0.36
N TYR A 199 8.02 0.12 -1.54
CA TYR A 199 8.49 -0.37 -2.84
C TYR A 199 9.26 0.72 -3.59
N SER A 200 10.50 0.94 -3.16
CA SER A 200 11.43 1.93 -3.70
C SER A 200 12.66 1.26 -4.32
N PRO A 201 13.48 1.97 -5.12
CA PRO A 201 14.77 1.44 -5.55
C PRO A 201 15.72 1.33 -4.35
N GLU A 202 16.61 0.32 -4.36
CA GLU A 202 17.64 0.14 -3.33
C GLU A 202 18.71 1.24 -3.34
N ARG A 203 18.82 1.99 -4.45
CA ARG A 203 19.69 3.16 -4.59
C ARG A 203 18.97 4.25 -5.39
N PRO A 204 18.96 5.51 -4.92
CA PRO A 204 18.41 6.63 -5.67
C PRO A 204 19.42 7.10 -6.73
N ASP A 205 19.54 6.35 -7.82
CA ASP A 205 20.48 6.64 -8.92
C ASP A 205 19.91 7.63 -9.97
N SER A 206 18.71 8.19 -9.74
CA SER A 206 17.98 9.06 -10.68
C SER A 206 17.57 10.42 -10.08
N VAL A 207 17.47 11.41 -10.97
CA VAL A 207 17.00 12.78 -10.72
C VAL A 207 15.46 12.85 -10.62
N ASP A 208 14.75 11.92 -11.28
CA ASP A 208 13.29 11.77 -11.21
C ASP A 208 12.90 10.28 -11.35
N PRO A 209 13.14 9.45 -10.30
CA PRO A 209 12.83 8.03 -10.34
C PRO A 209 11.33 7.74 -10.46
N TYR A 210 10.45 8.73 -10.34
CA TYR A 210 9.05 8.50 -10.69
C TYR A 210 8.88 8.37 -12.20
N ALA A 211 9.46 9.29 -12.97
CA ALA A 211 9.41 9.24 -14.43
C ALA A 211 10.10 7.99 -14.98
N ASP A 212 11.28 7.65 -14.45
CA ASP A 212 12.08 6.50 -14.91
C ASP A 212 11.40 5.14 -14.68
N HIS A 213 10.46 5.05 -13.73
CA HIS A 213 9.82 3.80 -13.33
C HIS A 213 8.32 3.73 -13.63
N PHE A 214 7.70 4.82 -14.11
CA PHE A 214 6.27 4.85 -14.44
C PHE A 214 5.89 3.89 -15.58
N ASN A 215 6.79 3.63 -16.51
CA ASN A 215 6.55 2.68 -17.60
C ASN A 215 6.30 1.24 -17.11
N HIS A 216 6.79 0.85 -15.92
CA HIS A 216 6.61 -0.49 -15.37
C HIS A 216 5.15 -0.83 -15.06
N TYR A 217 4.28 0.18 -14.88
CA TYR A 217 2.85 -0.05 -14.64
C TYR A 217 2.12 -0.58 -15.88
N PHE A 218 2.54 -0.22 -17.10
CA PHE A 218 1.83 -0.59 -18.33
C PHE A 218 1.87 -2.10 -18.63
N ALA A 219 2.83 -2.84 -18.09
CA ALA A 219 2.85 -4.30 -18.17
C ALA A 219 1.68 -4.97 -17.39
N TYR A 220 1.03 -4.24 -16.49
CA TYR A 220 -0.01 -4.73 -15.58
C TYR A 220 -1.37 -4.02 -15.77
N VAL A 221 -1.56 -3.39 -16.94
CA VAL A 221 -2.77 -2.66 -17.31
C VAL A 221 -3.17 -3.07 -18.73
N GLU A 222 -4.41 -3.49 -18.93
CA GLU A 222 -4.96 -3.75 -20.27
C GLU A 222 -5.61 -2.48 -20.81
N ARG A 223 -5.13 -1.97 -21.95
CA ARG A 223 -5.62 -0.74 -22.59
C ARG A 223 -6.52 -1.05 -23.80
N PRO A 224 -7.52 -0.21 -24.11
CA PRO A 224 -8.20 -0.26 -25.40
C PRO A 224 -7.22 -0.02 -26.55
N ALA A 225 -7.33 -0.76 -27.66
CA ALA A 225 -6.39 -0.66 -28.78
C ALA A 225 -6.30 0.75 -29.41
N ALA A 226 -7.38 1.54 -29.36
CA ALA A 226 -7.40 2.93 -29.83
C ALA A 226 -6.63 3.91 -28.92
N LEU A 227 -6.23 3.46 -27.73
CA LEU A 227 -5.52 4.22 -26.70
C LEU A 227 -4.25 3.48 -26.25
N ASP A 228 -3.66 2.67 -27.13
CA ASP A 228 -2.43 1.91 -26.86
C ASP A 228 -1.17 2.77 -27.02
N PHE A 229 -1.08 3.81 -26.18
CA PHE A 229 0.10 4.65 -26.04
C PHE A 229 0.51 4.71 -24.57
N ASP A 230 1.80 4.82 -24.31
CA ASP A 230 2.31 5.06 -22.96
C ASP A 230 2.11 6.52 -22.56
N VAL A 231 1.82 6.75 -21.30
CA VAL A 231 1.74 8.09 -20.70
C VAL A 231 2.97 8.32 -19.82
N VAL A 232 3.62 9.47 -19.95
CA VAL A 232 4.87 9.79 -19.26
C VAL A 232 4.62 10.97 -18.31
N PRO A 233 4.94 10.87 -17.00
CA PRO A 233 4.86 12.00 -16.09
C PRO A 233 5.98 13.01 -16.40
N ARG A 234 5.65 14.30 -16.34
CA ARG A 234 6.56 15.42 -16.58
C ARG A 234 6.49 16.38 -15.39
N LYS A 235 7.60 16.49 -14.66
CA LYS A 235 7.74 17.38 -13.49
C LYS A 235 7.62 18.85 -13.91
N LEU A 236 6.68 19.57 -13.30
CA LEU A 236 6.45 20.99 -13.58
C LEU A 236 7.52 21.84 -12.87
N GLY A 237 8.12 22.77 -13.61
CA GLY A 237 9.18 23.65 -13.10
C GLY A 237 10.60 23.07 -13.17
N ALA A 238 10.78 21.84 -13.65
CA ALA A 238 12.09 21.33 -14.04
C ALA A 238 12.51 21.91 -15.40
N GLY A 239 13.79 22.26 -15.56
CA GLY A 239 14.34 22.93 -16.74
C GLY A 239 14.61 22.04 -17.95
N SER A 240 14.06 20.82 -18.01
CA SER A 240 14.29 19.84 -19.07
C SER A 240 13.03 19.59 -19.91
N ALA A 241 13.16 19.68 -21.22
CA ALA A 241 12.15 19.18 -22.15
C ALA A 241 12.01 17.66 -22.01
N PRO A 242 10.82 17.07 -22.22
CA PRO A 242 10.66 15.62 -22.20
C PRO A 242 11.50 15.01 -23.32
N SER A 243 12.44 14.14 -22.98
CA SER A 243 13.10 13.29 -23.96
C SER A 243 12.10 12.22 -24.43
N PRO A 244 11.71 12.16 -25.72
CA PRO A 244 11.03 10.98 -26.25
C PRO A 244 11.93 9.76 -26.05
N ASN A 245 11.35 8.56 -25.96
CA ASN A 245 12.06 7.31 -25.69
C ASN A 245 13.00 6.90 -26.84
N VAL A 246 14.17 7.54 -26.94
CA VAL A 246 15.24 7.26 -27.89
C VAL A 246 16.59 7.20 -27.16
N GLY A 247 16.77 6.13 -26.39
CA GLY A 247 18.06 5.74 -25.82
C GLY A 247 18.47 6.46 -24.52
N HIS A 248 18.99 5.67 -23.57
CA HIS A 248 19.48 6.12 -22.27
C HIS A 248 20.50 7.28 -22.34
N ARG A 249 20.33 8.32 -21.50
CA ARG A 249 21.42 9.17 -20.97
C ARG A 249 21.10 9.64 -19.55
N PHE A 250 22.07 9.50 -18.63
CA PHE A 250 22.02 9.98 -17.25
C PHE A 250 22.70 11.36 -17.10
N MET A 251 22.32 12.15 -16.08
CA MET A 251 23.20 12.75 -15.04
C MET A 251 22.66 14.07 -14.41
N MET A 252 22.79 14.20 -13.07
CA MET A 252 22.89 15.42 -12.20
C MET A 252 21.86 15.64 -11.06
N THR A 253 22.32 15.32 -9.84
CA THR A 253 22.19 16.04 -8.53
C THR A 253 20.83 16.36 -7.87
N ASP A 254 20.68 15.80 -6.65
CA ASP A 254 20.06 16.34 -5.42
C ASP A 254 18.59 16.79 -5.36
N ASN A 255 17.67 15.86 -5.10
CA ASN A 255 17.10 15.62 -3.75
C ASN A 255 15.85 14.71 -3.78
N ILE A 256 15.83 13.72 -2.87
CA ILE A 256 14.71 12.86 -2.40
C ILE A 256 13.50 12.74 -3.34
N ALA A 257 13.30 11.54 -3.87
CA ALA A 257 12.08 11.18 -4.59
C ALA A 257 11.52 9.85 -4.08
N PHE A 258 10.19 9.79 -4.00
CA PHE A 258 9.42 8.58 -3.70
C PHE A 258 8.66 8.18 -4.95
N CYS A 259 8.55 6.87 -5.20
CA CYS A 259 7.65 6.37 -6.22
C CYS A 259 6.21 6.43 -5.67
N TYR A 260 5.23 6.63 -6.55
CA TYR A 260 3.87 7.00 -6.17
C TYR A 260 2.92 5.81 -6.25
N VAL A 261 1.81 5.92 -5.53
CA VAL A 261 0.76 4.90 -5.60
C VAL A 261 -0.23 5.20 -6.72
N ILE A 262 -0.51 4.22 -7.57
CA ILE A 262 -1.41 4.33 -8.72
C ILE A 262 -2.67 3.51 -8.46
N ALA A 263 -3.84 4.06 -8.76
CA ALA A 263 -5.08 3.31 -8.83
C ALA A 263 -5.32 2.78 -10.25
N VAL A 264 -5.55 1.48 -10.36
CA VAL A 264 -6.24 0.87 -11.49
C VAL A 264 -7.70 0.69 -11.06
N PRO A 265 -8.66 1.19 -11.86
CA PRO A 265 -10.09 1.08 -11.55
C PRO A 265 -10.58 -0.37 -11.65
#